data_AF-A0A5J9VPW6-F1
#
_entry.id   AF-A0A5J9VPW6-F1
#
_cell.length_a   1.000
_cell.length_b   1.000
_cell.length_c   1.000
_cell.angle_alpha   90.00
_cell.angle_beta   90.00
_cell.angle_gamma   90.00
#
_symmetry.space_group_name_H-M   'P 1'
#
loop_
_entity.id
_entity.type
_entity.pdbx_description
1 polymer ?
#
loop_
_entity_poly.entity_id
_entity_poly.type
_entity_poly.pdbx_seq_one_letter_code
_entity_poly.pdbx_strand_id
1 'polypeptide(L)'
;MLRLRSHFLSTAPAASSLHRVLFLSAAAASPACFNVEDFLITRCGLNPEQALKSSKLLARVKSPSKPEAVLAFLADTGVAGADVAAAVARWLPLLCAKVDKTLKPRIGMLRDIGFSISQISRLTATAPAMFRSPAAISRLAFYLSFLGSFEKLYSVLRSRYCGHLLGQDVERVVKPNLAFLQQCGLTNCDIVKLLLYAPILLLEQDRAKEIVACADKLEVNITQTVEFLKMEVGLEAEYIVHRSVLLSYSTEKRLRPRHYVLKVLKTKGLVKDTDFYNLVCLSEKKFAKKFLDRHEDSVPGLKSAYAAACDGQVPQFLLKSNCETSPHQFANAVVYHVPWRQLAQALGLYKRTHMASTSFAS
;
A
#
# COMPACT_ATOMS: atom_id res chain seq x y z
N MET A 1 -31.35 41.92 82.96
CA MET A 1 -31.87 40.76 83.69
C MET A 1 -30.84 39.64 83.68
N LEU A 2 -30.59 39.08 84.87
CA LEU A 2 -30.18 37.70 85.18
C LEU A 2 -28.86 37.11 84.61
N ARG A 3 -27.94 36.92 85.57
CA ARG A 3 -26.88 35.90 85.70
C ARG A 3 -27.33 34.49 85.29
N LEU A 4 -26.38 33.64 84.88
CA LEU A 4 -25.92 32.41 85.56
C LEU A 4 -24.74 31.82 84.73
N ARG A 5 -23.51 31.74 85.28
CA ARG A 5 -22.91 30.59 86.01
C ARG A 5 -22.68 29.36 85.10
N SER A 6 -21.59 28.60 85.12
CA SER A 6 -20.32 28.62 85.87
C SER A 6 -19.52 27.36 85.47
N HIS A 7 -18.20 27.52 85.36
CA HIS A 7 -17.07 26.68 85.81
C HIS A 7 -17.13 25.13 85.91
N PHE A 8 -15.96 24.54 85.56
CA PHE A 8 -15.06 23.62 86.32
C PHE A 8 -14.49 22.53 85.38
N LEU A 9 -13.23 22.63 84.94
CA LEU A 9 -11.99 22.10 85.59
C LEU A 9 -11.95 20.56 85.67
N SER A 10 -10.94 19.94 85.04
CA SER A 10 -10.02 18.95 85.65
C SER A 10 -9.09 18.37 84.54
N THR A 11 -7.82 18.77 84.48
CA THR A 11 -6.61 18.08 84.99
C THR A 11 -5.78 17.41 83.89
N ALA A 12 -4.58 17.95 83.67
CA ALA A 12 -3.41 17.27 83.09
C ALA A 12 -2.87 16.20 84.07
N PRO A 13 -1.97 15.29 83.62
CA PRO A 13 -0.52 15.57 83.67
C PRO A 13 0.23 15.10 82.41
N ALA A 14 1.14 15.92 81.84
CA ALA A 14 2.61 15.90 82.00
C ALA A 14 3.36 14.72 81.33
N ALA A 15 4.11 15.02 80.26
CA ALA A 15 5.59 15.03 80.25
C ALA A 15 6.22 14.58 78.91
N SER A 16 7.15 15.42 78.45
CA SER A 16 8.33 15.14 77.60
C SER A 16 8.14 14.62 76.17
N SER A 17 8.48 15.45 75.19
CA SER A 17 9.19 14.98 73.99
C SER A 17 10.12 16.05 73.43
N LEU A 18 11.32 15.58 73.10
CA LEU A 18 12.54 16.33 72.80
C LEU A 18 12.43 17.14 71.50
N HIS A 19 12.96 18.36 71.54
CA HIS A 19 13.31 19.13 70.35
C HIS A 19 14.31 18.34 69.48
N ARG A 20 13.88 17.91 68.30
CA ARG A 20 14.77 17.47 67.22
C ARG A 20 14.73 18.53 66.12
N VAL A 21 15.72 19.42 66.14
CA VAL A 21 16.00 20.34 65.04
C VAL A 21 16.49 19.50 63.87
N LEU A 22 15.63 19.28 62.87
CA LEU A 22 16.01 18.69 61.60
C LEU A 22 16.60 19.81 60.72
N PHE A 23 17.92 19.81 60.61
CA PHE A 23 18.63 20.47 59.52
C PHE A 23 18.09 19.92 58.20
N LEU A 24 17.44 20.76 57.39
CA LEU A 24 17.19 20.49 55.98
C LEU A 24 18.55 20.47 55.26
N SER A 25 19.14 19.28 55.17
CA SER A 25 20.24 19.03 54.24
C SER A 25 19.67 19.15 52.83
N ALA A 26 20.00 20.24 52.14
CA ALA A 26 19.83 20.32 50.70
C ALA A 26 20.73 19.26 50.08
N ALA A 27 20.13 18.10 49.78
CA ALA A 27 20.80 17.09 48.98
C ALA A 27 21.17 17.74 47.65
N ALA A 28 22.47 17.96 47.44
CA ALA A 28 23.01 18.36 46.16
C ALA A 28 22.54 17.32 45.13
N ALA A 29 21.62 17.73 44.26
CA ALA A 29 21.18 16.90 43.16
C ALA A 29 22.43 16.48 42.36
N SER A 30 22.68 15.17 42.26
CA SER A 30 23.64 14.66 41.28
C SER A 30 23.31 15.27 39.92
N PRO A 31 24.30 15.65 39.09
CA PRO A 31 24.01 16.12 37.74
C PRO A 31 23.18 15.04 37.05
N ALA A 32 21.91 15.33 36.78
CA ALA A 32 20.99 14.36 36.24
C ALA A 32 21.57 13.83 34.93
N CYS A 33 21.86 12.53 34.88
CA CYS A 33 22.30 11.88 33.65
C CYS A 33 21.22 12.13 32.58
N PHE A 34 21.63 12.52 31.38
CA PHE A 34 20.68 12.79 30.30
C PHE A 34 19.84 11.54 30.01
N ASN A 35 18.55 11.61 30.36
CA ASN A 35 17.61 10.55 30.07
C ASN A 35 17.02 10.76 28.67
N VAL A 36 17.50 9.97 27.72
CA VAL A 36 17.06 10.03 26.32
C VAL A 36 15.57 9.73 26.18
N GLU A 37 15.02 8.81 26.97
CA GLU A 37 13.61 8.44 26.91
C GLU A 37 12.71 9.60 27.34
N ASP A 38 13.02 10.20 28.50
CA ASP A 38 12.30 11.37 29.01
C ASP A 38 12.38 12.56 28.03
N PHE A 39 13.56 12.78 27.43
CA PHE A 39 13.74 13.80 26.39
C PHE A 39 12.85 13.56 25.16
N LEU A 40 12.78 12.31 24.68
CA LEU A 40 11.96 11.97 23.52
C LEU A 40 10.46 12.17 23.80
N ILE A 41 10.01 11.93 25.03
CA ILE A 41 8.62 12.16 25.45
C ILE A 41 8.36 13.67 25.56
N THR A 42 9.15 14.36 26.37
CA THR A 42 8.89 15.76 26.76
C THR A 42 9.21 16.77 25.66
N ARG A 43 10.28 16.57 24.90
CA ARG A 43 10.76 17.52 23.88
C ARG A 43 10.40 17.12 22.47
N CYS A 44 10.33 15.82 22.18
CA CYS A 44 9.98 15.33 20.85
C CYS A 44 8.53 14.86 20.72
N GLY A 45 7.74 14.81 21.81
CA GLY A 45 6.32 14.47 21.77
C GLY A 45 6.03 13.01 21.41
N LEU A 46 7.00 12.10 21.62
CA LEU A 46 6.78 10.66 21.41
C LEU A 46 5.97 10.08 22.56
N ASN A 47 5.19 9.03 22.28
CA ASN A 47 4.56 8.26 23.35
C ASN A 47 5.61 7.40 24.10
N PRO A 48 5.31 6.97 25.34
CA PRO A 48 6.28 6.24 26.15
C PRO A 48 6.83 4.95 25.49
N GLU A 49 5.98 4.18 24.81
CA GLU A 49 6.39 2.94 24.14
C GLU A 49 7.39 3.21 22.99
N GLN A 50 7.11 4.24 22.18
CA GLN A 50 7.98 4.67 21.09
C GLN A 50 9.30 5.23 21.62
N ALA A 51 9.25 6.02 22.70
CA ALA A 51 10.43 6.59 23.33
C ALA A 51 11.34 5.51 23.91
N LEU A 52 10.79 4.49 24.59
CA LEU A 52 11.55 3.36 25.13
C LEU A 52 12.24 2.53 24.02
N LYS A 53 11.54 2.27 22.91
CA LYS A 53 12.15 1.58 21.76
C LYS A 53 13.27 2.42 21.13
N SER A 54 13.06 3.73 21.07
CA SER A 54 13.94 4.70 20.42
C SER A 54 15.19 5.02 21.24
N SER A 55 15.07 5.08 22.56
CA SER A 55 16.17 5.38 23.49
C SER A 55 17.31 4.36 23.36
N LYS A 56 16.98 3.08 23.15
CA LYS A 56 17.95 2.01 22.89
C LYS A 56 18.82 2.26 21.64
N LEU A 57 18.27 2.88 20.60
CA LEU A 57 18.99 3.21 19.37
C LEU A 57 19.88 4.45 19.50
N LEU A 58 19.63 5.27 20.53
CA LEU A 58 20.35 6.51 20.82
C LEU A 58 21.24 6.39 22.07
N ALA A 59 21.61 5.17 22.48
CA ALA A 59 22.44 4.93 23.66
C ALA A 59 23.80 5.67 23.68
N ARG A 60 24.26 6.16 22.51
CA ARG A 60 25.50 6.95 22.39
C ARG A 60 25.30 8.46 22.64
N VAL A 61 24.05 8.95 22.68
CA VAL A 61 23.75 10.35 22.93
C VAL A 61 23.77 10.60 24.44
N LYS A 62 24.83 11.25 24.93
CA LYS A 62 25.06 11.50 26.36
C LYS A 62 24.63 12.90 26.82
N SER A 63 24.17 13.75 25.91
CA SER A 63 23.83 15.15 26.18
C SER A 63 22.70 15.63 25.25
N PRO A 64 21.80 16.51 25.74
CA PRO A 64 20.70 17.06 24.96
C PRO A 64 21.15 18.13 23.95
N SER A 65 22.35 18.71 24.09
CA SER A 65 22.73 19.93 23.35
C SER A 65 22.64 19.78 21.83
N LYS A 66 22.99 18.61 21.29
CA LYS A 66 22.91 18.34 19.84
C LYS A 66 21.46 18.16 19.37
N PRO A 67 20.66 17.24 19.96
CA PRO A 67 19.23 17.16 19.68
C PRO A 67 18.50 18.49 19.82
N GLU A 68 18.76 19.27 20.87
CA GLU A 68 18.12 20.57 21.10
C GLU A 68 18.46 21.58 20.01
N ALA A 69 19.72 21.66 19.59
CA ALA A 69 20.12 22.51 18.47
C ALA A 69 19.40 22.12 17.16
N VAL A 70 19.17 20.83 16.93
CA VAL A 70 18.39 20.34 15.78
C VAL A 70 16.93 20.75 15.89
N LEU A 71 16.30 20.56 17.06
CA LEU A 71 14.90 20.92 17.29
C LEU A 71 14.68 22.43 17.15
N ALA A 72 15.55 23.25 17.76
CA ALA A 72 15.52 24.70 17.65
C ALA A 72 15.64 25.15 16.18
N PHE A 73 16.63 24.61 15.45
CA PHE A 73 16.81 24.93 14.03
C PHE A 73 15.60 24.59 13.17
N LEU A 74 14.96 23.43 13.39
CA LEU A 74 13.76 23.04 12.63
C LEU A 74 12.57 23.95 12.96
N ALA A 75 12.41 24.33 14.22
CA ALA A 75 11.41 25.30 14.64
C ALA A 75 11.63 26.68 14.00
N ASP A 76 12.87 27.19 14.03
CA ASP A 76 13.25 28.47 13.39
C ASP A 76 13.07 28.45 11.86
N THR A 77 13.17 27.26 11.26
CA THR A 77 12.91 27.06 9.82
C THR A 77 11.41 27.10 9.49
N GLY A 78 10.54 26.99 10.50
CA GLY A 78 9.08 26.95 10.37
C GLY A 78 8.51 25.53 10.19
N VAL A 79 9.27 24.48 10.53
CA VAL A 79 8.76 23.11 10.55
C VAL A 79 7.86 22.93 11.77
N ALA A 80 6.63 22.46 11.56
CA ALA A 80 5.66 22.29 12.63
C ALA A 80 6.15 21.25 13.66
N GLY A 81 5.94 21.52 14.95
CA GLY A 81 6.38 20.62 16.02
C GLY A 81 5.84 19.19 15.88
N ALA A 82 4.59 19.03 15.42
CA ALA A 82 3.99 17.72 15.14
C ALA A 82 4.72 16.98 13.99
N ASP A 83 5.17 17.71 12.97
CA ASP A 83 5.93 17.13 11.86
C ASP A 83 7.35 16.73 12.31
N VAL A 84 7.97 17.51 13.21
CA VAL A 84 9.24 17.15 13.84
C VAL A 84 9.08 15.87 14.66
N ALA A 85 8.02 15.78 15.50
CA ALA A 85 7.72 14.58 16.28
C ALA A 85 7.57 13.34 15.38
N ALA A 86 6.79 13.46 14.30
CA ALA A 86 6.60 12.40 13.32
C ALA A 86 7.91 12.01 12.59
N ALA A 87 8.76 12.99 12.29
CA ALA A 87 10.07 12.76 11.67
C ALA A 87 11.01 12.00 12.60
N VAL A 88 11.09 12.40 13.89
CA VAL A 88 11.91 11.74 14.92
C VAL A 88 11.46 10.29 15.13
N ALA A 89 10.15 10.05 15.22
CA ALA A 89 9.59 8.71 15.36
C ALA A 89 9.93 7.80 14.16
N ARG A 90 10.06 8.36 12.95
CA ARG A 90 10.38 7.62 11.72
C ARG A 90 11.88 7.46 11.47
N TRP A 91 12.70 8.43 11.85
CA TRP A 91 14.14 8.45 11.60
C TRP A 91 14.91 9.18 12.70
N LEU A 92 15.18 8.46 13.79
CA LEU A 92 15.95 8.95 14.93
C LEU A 92 17.31 9.60 14.58
N PRO A 93 18.07 9.15 13.56
CA PRO A 93 19.33 9.80 13.19
C PRO A 93 19.20 11.29 12.85
N LEU A 94 17.99 11.80 12.60
CA LEU A 94 17.72 13.23 12.46
C LEU A 94 18.26 14.06 13.64
N LEU A 95 18.05 13.58 14.87
CA LEU A 95 18.50 14.28 16.10
C LEU A 95 20.02 14.34 16.25
N CYS A 96 20.74 13.51 15.50
CA CYS A 96 22.19 13.45 15.48
C CYS A 96 22.79 14.24 14.31
N ALA A 97 21.98 14.87 13.46
CA ALA A 97 22.44 15.61 12.31
C ALA A 97 23.19 16.89 12.71
N LYS A 98 24.20 17.27 11.91
CA LYS A 98 24.91 18.54 12.09
C LYS A 98 24.07 19.65 11.48
N VAL A 99 23.62 20.62 12.28
CA VAL A 99 22.79 21.74 11.81
C VAL A 99 23.46 22.47 10.64
N ASP A 100 24.69 22.97 10.83
CA ASP A 100 25.35 23.80 9.81
C ASP A 100 25.87 23.03 8.60
N LYS A 101 26.33 21.79 8.81
CA LYS A 101 26.95 20.98 7.75
C LYS A 101 25.96 20.09 7.01
N THR A 102 24.77 19.87 7.56
CA THR A 102 23.79 18.92 7.02
C THR A 102 22.42 19.55 6.87
N LEU A 103 21.76 19.97 7.95
CA LEU A 103 20.36 20.40 7.84
C LEU A 103 20.20 21.72 7.09
N LYS A 104 20.97 22.76 7.44
CA LYS A 104 20.97 24.06 6.76
C LYS A 104 21.12 23.95 5.24
N PRO A 105 22.18 23.32 4.69
CA PRO A 105 22.33 23.23 3.24
C PRO A 105 21.23 22.40 2.58
N ARG A 106 20.71 21.36 3.25
CA ARG A 106 19.64 20.51 2.70
C ARG A 106 18.28 21.22 2.65
N ILE A 107 17.96 22.01 3.67
CA ILE A 107 16.78 22.88 3.66
C ILE A 107 16.91 23.94 2.56
N GLY A 108 18.11 24.52 2.38
CA GLY A 108 18.41 25.41 1.26
C GLY A 108 18.09 24.76 -0.08
N MET A 109 18.62 23.56 -0.34
CA MET A 109 18.33 22.80 -1.57
C MET A 109 16.83 22.54 -1.79
N LEU A 110 16.07 22.24 -0.73
CA LEU A 110 14.61 22.04 -0.87
C LEU A 110 13.90 23.36 -1.25
N ARG A 111 14.35 24.50 -0.72
CA ARG A 111 13.84 25.82 -1.11
C ARG A 111 14.22 26.16 -2.55
N ASP A 112 15.44 25.84 -2.97
CA ASP A 112 15.91 26.07 -4.35
C ASP A 112 15.12 25.24 -5.38
N ILE A 113 14.62 24.06 -5.00
CA ILE A 113 13.70 23.26 -5.82
C ILE A 113 12.31 23.91 -5.93
N GLY A 114 11.97 24.83 -5.01
CA GLY A 114 10.70 25.55 -4.98
C GLY A 114 9.69 25.02 -3.97
N PHE A 115 10.09 24.18 -3.01
CA PHE A 115 9.18 23.74 -1.95
C PHE A 115 8.90 24.87 -0.95
N SER A 116 7.63 25.08 -0.62
CA SER A 116 7.23 25.99 0.45
C SER A 116 7.65 25.45 1.83
N ILE A 117 7.70 26.32 2.84
CA ILE A 117 7.99 25.89 4.23
C ILE A 117 7.00 24.82 4.71
N SER A 118 5.71 24.97 4.39
CA SER A 118 4.70 23.96 4.75
C SER A 118 4.91 22.63 4.03
N GLN A 119 5.36 22.64 2.76
CA GLN A 119 5.73 21.43 2.04
C GLN A 119 7.00 20.79 2.62
N ILE A 120 8.03 21.58 2.94
CA ILE A 120 9.25 21.12 3.62
C ILE A 120 8.91 20.47 4.97
N SER A 121 7.96 21.04 5.71
CA SER A 121 7.47 20.48 6.97
C SER A 121 6.88 19.09 6.77
N ARG A 122 5.94 18.95 5.82
CA ARG A 122 5.32 17.66 5.45
C ARG A 122 6.33 16.63 4.95
N LEU A 123 7.28 17.05 4.12
CA LEU A 123 8.37 16.19 3.63
C LEU A 123 9.28 15.73 4.77
N THR A 124 9.59 16.61 5.72
CA THR A 124 10.40 16.29 6.90
C THR A 124 9.73 15.22 7.73
N ALA A 125 8.42 15.34 7.97
CA ALA A 125 7.65 14.30 8.66
C ALA A 125 7.70 12.97 7.92
N THR A 126 7.40 12.96 6.62
CA THR A 126 7.18 11.71 5.85
C THR A 126 8.45 11.03 5.39
N ALA A 127 9.47 11.80 5.01
CA ALA A 127 10.66 11.32 4.33
C ALA A 127 11.97 11.88 4.91
N PRO A 128 12.18 11.84 6.24
CA PRO A 128 13.34 12.46 6.89
C PRO A 128 14.69 11.89 6.41
N ALA A 129 14.71 10.66 5.90
CA ALA A 129 15.89 10.04 5.30
C ALA A 129 16.48 10.81 4.10
N MET A 130 15.72 11.72 3.47
CA MET A 130 16.22 12.57 2.39
C MET A 130 17.38 13.47 2.83
N PHE A 131 17.45 13.82 4.12
CA PHE A 131 18.54 14.63 4.65
C PHE A 131 19.90 13.91 4.67
N ARG A 132 19.91 12.57 4.50
CA ARG A 132 21.13 11.76 4.48
C ARG A 132 22.06 12.11 3.33
N SER A 133 21.53 12.44 2.14
CA SER A 133 22.35 12.72 0.97
C SER A 133 21.78 13.86 0.12
N PRO A 134 22.63 14.71 -0.49
CA PRO A 134 22.17 15.75 -1.43
C PRO A 134 21.43 15.13 -2.62
N ALA A 135 21.93 14.00 -3.11
CA ALA A 135 21.35 13.29 -4.25
C ALA A 135 19.89 12.87 -4.00
N ALA A 136 19.52 12.49 -2.77
CA ALA A 136 18.13 12.16 -2.44
C ALA A 136 17.20 13.38 -2.63
N ILE A 137 17.68 14.58 -2.32
CA ILE A 137 16.93 15.83 -2.51
C ILE A 137 16.89 16.20 -4.00
N SER A 138 18.00 16.07 -4.72
CA SER A 138 18.04 16.32 -6.17
C SER A 138 17.06 15.41 -6.94
N ARG A 139 16.86 14.16 -6.50
CA ARG A 139 15.85 13.26 -7.08
C ARG A 139 14.42 13.79 -6.91
N LEU A 140 14.12 14.47 -5.80
CA LEU A 140 12.79 15.07 -5.60
C LEU A 140 12.47 16.10 -6.66
N ALA A 141 13.47 16.85 -7.15
CA ALA A 141 13.28 17.81 -8.25
C ALA A 141 12.78 17.10 -9.53
N PHE A 142 13.41 15.97 -9.88
CA PHE A 142 12.98 15.16 -11.03
C PHE A 142 11.53 14.66 -10.84
N TYR A 143 11.22 14.04 -9.71
CA TYR A 143 9.87 13.50 -9.50
C TYR A 143 8.81 14.58 -9.36
N LEU A 144 9.13 15.74 -8.78
CA LEU A 144 8.23 16.88 -8.72
C LEU A 144 7.88 17.35 -10.14
N SER A 145 8.89 17.52 -10.99
CA SER A 145 8.70 17.90 -12.40
C SER A 145 7.92 16.85 -13.17
N PHE A 146 8.22 15.56 -12.98
CA PHE A 146 7.60 14.47 -13.72
C PHE A 146 6.13 14.22 -13.32
N LEU A 147 5.84 14.25 -12.01
CA LEU A 147 4.48 14.07 -11.48
C LEU A 147 3.62 15.34 -11.67
N GLY A 148 4.27 16.50 -11.82
CA GLY A 148 3.65 17.80 -12.08
C GLY A 148 2.97 18.44 -10.87
N SER A 149 3.04 17.85 -9.68
CA SER A 149 2.50 18.46 -8.46
C SER A 149 3.12 17.88 -7.19
N PHE A 150 3.21 18.72 -6.16
CA PHE A 150 3.64 18.29 -4.83
C PHE A 150 2.77 17.16 -4.28
N GLU A 151 1.45 17.24 -4.42
CA GLU A 151 0.53 16.27 -3.78
C GLU A 151 0.72 14.85 -4.34
N LYS A 152 0.99 14.71 -5.64
CA LYS A 152 1.34 13.42 -6.25
C LYS A 152 2.70 12.91 -5.77
N LEU A 153 3.70 13.78 -5.68
CA LEU A 153 5.01 13.39 -5.12
C LEU A 153 4.86 12.92 -3.67
N TYR A 154 4.13 13.69 -2.87
CA TYR A 154 3.88 13.42 -1.48
C TYR A 154 3.13 12.11 -1.27
N SER A 155 2.15 11.78 -2.13
CA SER A 155 1.45 10.49 -2.05
C SER A 155 2.38 9.30 -2.27
N VAL A 156 3.34 9.40 -3.21
CA VAL A 156 4.33 8.33 -3.45
C VAL A 156 5.31 8.23 -2.28
N LEU A 157 5.77 9.35 -1.73
CA LEU A 157 6.66 9.39 -0.55
C LEU A 157 6.00 8.83 0.72
N ARG A 158 4.67 8.89 0.83
CA ARG A 158 3.94 8.28 1.96
C ARG A 158 3.77 6.77 1.83
N SER A 159 4.07 6.21 0.66
CA SER A 159 3.97 4.77 0.40
C SER A 159 5.19 3.99 0.91
N ARG A 160 5.09 2.66 0.89
CA ARG A 160 6.21 1.74 1.18
C ARG A 160 7.42 1.92 0.24
N TYR A 161 7.27 2.66 -0.86
CA TYR A 161 8.30 2.85 -1.87
C TYR A 161 9.16 4.11 -1.66
N CYS A 162 8.94 4.88 -0.59
CA CYS A 162 9.72 6.07 -0.25
C CYS A 162 11.24 5.85 -0.33
N GLY A 163 11.73 4.73 0.23
CA GLY A 163 13.15 4.38 0.18
C GLY A 163 13.68 4.17 -1.24
N HIS A 164 12.89 3.57 -2.12
CA HIS A 164 13.25 3.41 -3.53
C HIS A 164 13.24 4.77 -4.24
N LEU A 165 12.23 5.60 -4.01
CA LEU A 165 12.14 6.92 -4.62
C LEU A 165 13.37 7.79 -4.28
N LEU A 166 13.79 7.78 -3.01
CA LEU A 166 14.94 8.57 -2.55
C LEU A 166 16.30 7.94 -2.89
N GLY A 167 16.34 6.62 -3.09
CA GLY A 167 17.57 5.86 -3.26
C GLY A 167 17.95 5.55 -4.71
N GLN A 168 16.96 5.35 -5.58
CA GLN A 168 17.16 4.84 -6.93
C GLN A 168 17.79 5.89 -7.86
N ASP A 169 18.75 5.46 -8.65
CA ASP A 169 19.44 6.33 -9.60
C ASP A 169 18.50 6.68 -10.76
N VAL A 170 18.25 7.98 -10.93
CA VAL A 170 17.31 8.45 -11.95
C VAL A 170 17.86 8.22 -13.35
N GLU A 171 19.16 8.41 -13.56
CA GLU A 171 19.78 8.27 -14.88
C GLU A 171 19.93 6.81 -15.28
N ARG A 172 20.30 5.94 -14.33
CA ARG A 172 20.60 4.53 -14.61
C ARG A 172 19.40 3.60 -14.56
N VAL A 173 18.36 3.94 -13.79
CA VAL A 173 17.20 3.04 -13.59
C VAL A 173 15.92 3.68 -14.10
N VAL A 174 15.59 4.87 -13.61
CA VAL A 174 14.29 5.49 -13.85
C VAL A 174 14.13 5.92 -15.31
N LYS A 175 15.11 6.62 -15.88
CA LYS A 175 15.05 7.09 -17.27
C LYS A 175 15.03 5.95 -18.29
N PRO A 176 15.83 4.88 -18.16
CA PRO A 176 15.71 3.72 -19.04
C PRO A 176 14.33 3.04 -18.96
N ASN A 177 13.77 2.88 -17.77
CA ASN A 177 12.42 2.33 -17.60
C ASN A 177 11.35 3.25 -18.18
N LEU A 178 11.48 4.57 -17.98
CA LEU A 178 10.59 5.56 -18.57
C LEU A 178 10.61 5.48 -20.10
N ALA A 179 11.81 5.45 -20.70
CA ALA A 179 12.00 5.33 -22.14
C ALA A 179 11.43 4.02 -22.68
N PHE A 180 11.64 2.90 -21.98
CA PHE A 180 11.08 1.61 -22.35
C PHE A 180 9.53 1.62 -22.33
N LEU A 181 8.92 2.14 -21.27
CA LEU A 181 7.46 2.25 -21.18
C LEU A 181 6.89 3.16 -22.27
N GLN A 182 7.59 4.25 -22.61
CA GLN A 182 7.25 5.10 -23.75
C GLN A 182 7.35 4.36 -25.09
N GLN A 183 8.39 3.53 -25.28
CA GLN A 183 8.50 2.65 -26.46
C GLN A 183 7.36 1.63 -26.54
N CYS A 184 6.83 1.17 -25.40
CA CYS A 184 5.62 0.34 -25.35
C CYS A 184 4.32 1.12 -25.65
N GLY A 185 4.41 2.42 -25.94
CA GLY A 185 3.29 3.29 -26.32
C GLY A 185 2.60 3.99 -25.15
N LEU A 186 3.15 3.93 -23.93
CA LEU A 186 2.56 4.63 -22.79
C LEU A 186 2.90 6.12 -22.84
N THR A 187 1.89 6.96 -22.60
CA THR A 187 2.09 8.40 -22.48
C THR A 187 2.67 8.76 -21.10
N ASN A 188 3.23 9.96 -20.96
CA ASN A 188 3.68 10.46 -19.66
C ASN A 188 2.55 10.44 -18.61
N CYS A 189 1.31 10.71 -19.02
CA CYS A 189 0.16 10.63 -18.11
C CYS A 189 -0.09 9.21 -17.60
N ASP A 190 0.08 8.20 -18.45
CA ASP A 190 -0.09 6.79 -18.08
C ASP A 190 1.03 6.36 -17.12
N ILE A 191 2.26 6.76 -17.40
CA ILE A 191 3.41 6.43 -16.56
C ILE A 191 3.34 7.15 -15.21
N VAL A 192 2.80 8.37 -15.15
CA VAL A 192 2.49 9.04 -13.88
C VAL A 192 1.48 8.23 -13.07
N LYS A 193 0.40 7.73 -13.67
CA LYS A 193 -0.55 6.84 -12.98
C LYS A 193 0.15 5.57 -12.48
N LEU A 194 1.00 4.95 -13.30
CA LEU A 194 1.79 3.79 -12.89
C LEU A 194 2.69 4.12 -11.70
N LEU A 195 3.36 5.28 -11.69
CA LEU A 195 4.17 5.71 -10.55
C LEU A 195 3.33 5.99 -9.29
N LEU A 196 2.04 6.28 -9.41
CA LEU A 196 1.14 6.46 -8.26
C LEU A 196 0.63 5.12 -7.70
N TYR A 197 0.30 4.16 -8.56
CA TYR A 197 -0.34 2.90 -8.16
C TYR A 197 0.63 1.71 -8.05
N ALA A 198 1.65 1.67 -8.91
CA ALA A 198 2.66 0.62 -8.98
C ALA A 198 4.09 1.19 -9.22
N PRO A 199 4.64 2.00 -8.28
CA PRO A 199 5.96 2.63 -8.42
C PRO A 199 7.10 1.68 -8.81
N ILE A 200 7.00 0.42 -8.38
CA ILE A 200 8.00 -0.62 -8.61
C ILE A 200 8.32 -0.82 -10.11
N LEU A 201 7.35 -0.59 -10.99
CA LEU A 201 7.54 -0.69 -12.45
C LEU A 201 8.56 0.32 -12.97
N LEU A 202 8.63 1.50 -12.35
CA LEU A 202 9.52 2.57 -12.77
C LEU A 202 10.83 2.57 -11.95
N LEU A 203 10.77 2.14 -10.69
CA LEU A 203 11.85 2.30 -9.72
C LEU A 203 12.78 1.08 -9.59
N GLU A 204 12.39 -0.10 -10.07
CA GLU A 204 13.25 -1.28 -10.06
C GLU A 204 13.80 -1.58 -11.46
N GLN A 205 15.05 -2.04 -11.49
CA GLN A 205 15.73 -2.41 -12.73
C GLN A 205 15.06 -3.63 -13.37
N ASP A 206 14.87 -3.58 -14.69
CA ASP A 206 14.35 -4.66 -15.55
C ASP A 206 12.91 -5.17 -15.26
N ARG A 207 12.26 -4.75 -14.17
CA ARG A 207 10.87 -5.12 -13.83
C ARG A 207 9.84 -4.69 -14.85
N ALA A 208 10.00 -3.50 -15.45
CA ALA A 208 9.14 -3.06 -16.54
C ALA A 208 9.20 -4.03 -17.72
N LYS A 209 10.40 -4.49 -18.08
CA LYS A 209 10.62 -5.44 -19.19
C LYS A 209 10.06 -6.81 -18.87
N GLU A 210 10.27 -7.31 -17.65
CA GLU A 210 9.71 -8.60 -17.21
C GLU A 210 8.18 -8.60 -17.27
N ILE A 211 7.54 -7.53 -16.80
CA ILE A 211 6.08 -7.45 -16.76
C ILE A 211 5.50 -7.23 -18.16
N VAL A 212 6.18 -6.48 -19.04
CA VAL A 212 5.80 -6.38 -20.46
C VAL A 212 6.01 -7.72 -21.18
N ALA A 213 7.09 -8.45 -20.92
CA ALA A 213 7.27 -9.81 -21.46
C ALA A 213 6.19 -10.79 -20.94
N CYS A 214 5.65 -10.56 -19.74
CA CYS A 214 4.51 -11.28 -19.22
C CYS A 214 3.15 -10.70 -19.67
N ALA A 215 3.12 -9.53 -20.33
CA ALA A 215 1.88 -8.87 -20.73
C ALA A 215 1.18 -9.65 -21.84
N ASP A 216 1.92 -10.21 -22.79
CA ASP A 216 1.37 -11.12 -23.80
C ASP A 216 0.73 -12.34 -23.14
N LYS A 217 1.38 -12.89 -22.10
CA LYS A 217 0.83 -14.01 -21.32
C LYS A 217 -0.41 -13.62 -20.53
N LEU A 218 -0.47 -12.40 -20.00
CA LEU A 218 -1.64 -11.84 -19.31
C LEU A 218 -2.79 -11.55 -20.30
N GLU A 219 -2.49 -10.99 -21.47
CA GLU A 219 -3.46 -10.72 -22.53
C GLU A 219 -4.07 -12.03 -23.06
N VAL A 220 -3.24 -13.04 -23.32
CA VAL A 220 -3.70 -14.38 -23.69
C VAL A 220 -4.58 -14.97 -22.59
N ASN A 221 -4.18 -14.86 -21.32
CA ASN A 221 -4.97 -15.40 -20.20
C ASN A 221 -6.32 -14.69 -20.04
N ILE A 222 -6.36 -13.35 -20.09
CA ILE A 222 -7.61 -12.58 -20.02
C ILE A 222 -8.50 -12.90 -21.22
N THR A 223 -7.94 -13.00 -22.43
CA THR A 223 -8.69 -13.34 -23.65
C THR A 223 -9.31 -14.74 -23.53
N GLN A 224 -8.52 -15.75 -23.14
CA GLN A 224 -9.02 -17.10 -22.88
C GLN A 224 -10.10 -17.13 -21.80
N THR A 225 -9.96 -16.29 -20.77
CA THR A 225 -10.95 -16.17 -19.69
C THR A 225 -12.26 -15.58 -20.21
N VAL A 226 -12.20 -14.50 -20.99
CA VAL A 226 -13.40 -13.88 -21.59
C VAL A 226 -14.06 -14.84 -22.57
N GLU A 227 -13.30 -15.53 -23.39
CA GLU A 227 -13.81 -16.54 -24.32
C GLU A 227 -14.52 -17.67 -23.57
N PHE A 228 -13.90 -18.22 -22.52
CA PHE A 228 -14.53 -19.21 -21.63
C PHE A 228 -15.85 -18.69 -21.06
N LEU A 229 -15.86 -17.47 -20.49
CA LEU A 229 -17.05 -16.89 -19.87
C LEU A 229 -18.19 -16.65 -20.88
N LYS A 230 -17.87 -16.25 -22.11
CA LYS A 230 -18.88 -16.02 -23.15
C LYS A 230 -19.37 -17.32 -23.78
N MET A 231 -18.44 -18.17 -24.20
CA MET A 231 -18.74 -19.33 -25.06
C MET A 231 -19.14 -20.56 -24.26
N GLU A 232 -18.47 -20.84 -23.14
CA GLU A 232 -18.75 -22.05 -22.34
C GLU A 232 -19.75 -21.76 -21.21
N VAL A 233 -19.59 -20.62 -20.52
CA VAL A 233 -20.51 -20.24 -19.43
C VAL A 233 -21.79 -19.59 -19.97
N GLY A 234 -21.75 -18.96 -21.15
CA GLY A 234 -22.90 -18.30 -21.77
C GLY A 234 -23.22 -16.91 -21.19
N LEU A 235 -22.20 -16.17 -20.71
CA LEU A 235 -22.40 -14.84 -20.13
C LEU A 235 -22.31 -13.73 -21.18
N GLU A 236 -23.23 -12.78 -21.08
CA GLU A 236 -23.20 -11.56 -21.91
C GLU A 236 -22.00 -10.67 -21.57
N ALA A 237 -21.47 -9.98 -22.58
CA ALA A 237 -20.31 -9.11 -22.42
C ALA A 237 -20.57 -7.99 -21.38
N GLU A 238 -21.77 -7.43 -21.37
CA GLU A 238 -22.18 -6.40 -20.42
C GLU A 238 -22.12 -6.91 -18.96
N TYR A 239 -22.58 -8.14 -18.72
CA TYR A 239 -22.52 -8.76 -17.40
C TYR A 239 -21.08 -8.97 -16.94
N ILE A 240 -20.19 -9.42 -17.83
CA ILE A 240 -18.76 -9.64 -17.52
C ILE A 240 -18.09 -8.30 -17.18
N VAL A 241 -18.38 -7.24 -17.94
CA VAL A 241 -17.82 -5.89 -17.70
C VAL A 241 -18.24 -5.37 -16.33
N HIS A 242 -19.52 -5.46 -15.99
CA HIS A 242 -20.03 -5.04 -14.67
C HIS A 242 -19.48 -5.88 -13.51
N ARG A 243 -18.98 -7.08 -13.79
CA ARG A 243 -18.41 -8.01 -12.80
C ARG A 243 -16.98 -8.40 -13.15
N SER A 244 -16.17 -7.40 -13.50
CA SER A 244 -14.79 -7.56 -13.96
C SER A 244 -13.86 -8.31 -13.00
N VAL A 245 -14.22 -8.42 -11.72
CA VAL A 245 -13.52 -9.29 -10.75
C VAL A 245 -13.50 -10.77 -11.17
N LEU A 246 -14.43 -11.22 -12.03
CA LEU A 246 -14.39 -12.55 -12.65
C LEU A 246 -13.07 -12.79 -13.39
N LEU A 247 -12.52 -11.75 -14.04
CA LEU A 247 -11.26 -11.81 -14.80
C LEU A 247 -10.03 -11.89 -13.90
N SER A 248 -10.18 -11.65 -12.59
CA SER A 248 -9.09 -11.75 -11.61
C SER A 248 -8.91 -13.17 -11.06
N TYR A 249 -9.90 -14.04 -11.23
CA TYR A 249 -9.84 -15.41 -10.76
C TYR A 249 -9.15 -16.31 -11.77
N SER A 250 -8.47 -17.36 -11.28
CA SER A 250 -7.85 -18.35 -12.16
C SER A 250 -8.91 -19.10 -12.96
N THR A 251 -8.80 -19.06 -14.28
CA THR A 251 -9.66 -19.79 -15.20
C THR A 251 -9.59 -21.29 -14.96
N GLU A 252 -8.37 -21.83 -14.91
CA GLU A 252 -8.14 -23.26 -14.72
C GLU A 252 -8.43 -23.74 -13.31
N LYS A 253 -8.07 -22.96 -12.28
CA LYS A 253 -8.17 -23.44 -10.88
C LYS A 253 -9.47 -23.06 -10.17
N ARG A 254 -10.28 -22.16 -10.74
CA ARG A 254 -11.48 -21.67 -10.06
C ARG A 254 -12.69 -21.54 -10.97
N LEU A 255 -12.58 -20.86 -12.11
CA LEU A 255 -13.73 -20.60 -12.97
C LEU A 255 -14.24 -21.91 -13.60
N ARG A 256 -13.36 -22.64 -14.30
CA ARG A 256 -13.68 -23.91 -14.96
C ARG A 256 -14.16 -24.99 -13.98
N PRO A 257 -13.43 -25.32 -12.88
CA PRO A 257 -13.88 -26.37 -11.96
C PRO A 257 -15.27 -26.09 -11.37
N ARG A 258 -15.56 -24.83 -11.03
CA ARG A 258 -16.86 -24.44 -10.46
C ARG A 258 -17.96 -24.40 -11.51
N HIS A 259 -17.65 -23.99 -12.73
CA HIS A 259 -18.58 -24.08 -13.86
C HIS A 259 -19.01 -25.53 -14.11
N TYR A 260 -18.06 -26.47 -14.16
CA TYR A 260 -18.37 -27.87 -14.41
C TYR A 260 -19.23 -28.50 -13.30
N VAL A 261 -18.91 -28.21 -12.04
CA VAL A 261 -19.75 -28.64 -10.90
C VAL A 261 -21.17 -28.09 -11.05
N LEU A 262 -21.31 -26.78 -11.33
CA LEU A 262 -22.63 -26.17 -11.52
C LEU A 262 -23.38 -26.83 -12.68
N LYS A 263 -22.71 -27.10 -13.80
CA LYS A 263 -23.28 -27.73 -14.98
C LYS A 263 -23.83 -29.12 -14.65
N VAL A 264 -23.05 -29.98 -14.01
CA VAL A 264 -23.48 -31.33 -13.60
C VAL A 264 -24.69 -31.28 -12.66
N LEU A 265 -24.65 -30.40 -11.65
CA LEU A 265 -25.75 -30.26 -10.70
C LEU A 265 -27.03 -29.71 -11.36
N LYS A 266 -26.92 -28.78 -12.30
CA LYS A 266 -28.04 -28.27 -13.09
C LYS A 266 -28.65 -29.38 -13.96
N THR A 267 -27.83 -30.16 -14.67
CA THR A 267 -28.31 -31.29 -15.50
C THR A 267 -29.06 -32.33 -14.66
N LYS A 268 -28.59 -32.61 -13.45
CA LYS A 268 -29.27 -33.54 -12.54
C LYS A 268 -30.47 -32.94 -11.78
N GLY A 269 -30.81 -31.67 -12.03
CA GLY A 269 -31.91 -30.99 -11.33
C GLY A 269 -31.66 -30.76 -9.83
N LEU A 270 -30.42 -30.85 -9.37
CA LEU A 270 -30.05 -30.76 -7.94
C LEU A 270 -29.91 -29.33 -7.44
N VAL A 271 -29.81 -28.35 -8.35
CA VAL A 271 -29.71 -26.92 -8.03
C VAL A 271 -30.64 -26.10 -8.94
N LYS A 272 -31.25 -25.06 -8.36
CA LYS A 272 -32.02 -24.06 -9.11
C LYS A 272 -31.10 -23.16 -9.93
N ASP A 273 -31.68 -22.29 -10.74
CA ASP A 273 -30.90 -21.31 -11.49
C ASP A 273 -30.06 -20.44 -10.53
N THR A 274 -28.75 -20.63 -10.61
CA THR A 274 -27.77 -20.09 -9.66
C THR A 274 -26.87 -19.15 -10.43
N ASP A 275 -26.83 -17.89 -9.98
CA ASP A 275 -25.97 -16.86 -10.53
C ASP A 275 -24.48 -17.26 -10.48
N PHE A 276 -23.80 -17.19 -11.63
CA PHE A 276 -22.43 -17.67 -11.79
C PHE A 276 -21.42 -16.86 -10.96
N TYR A 277 -21.63 -15.55 -10.84
CA TYR A 277 -20.73 -14.69 -10.05
C TYR A 277 -20.79 -15.06 -8.58
N ASN A 278 -22.01 -15.22 -8.04
CA ASN A 278 -22.21 -15.60 -6.65
C ASN A 278 -21.57 -16.96 -6.34
N LEU A 279 -21.59 -17.91 -7.28
CA LEU A 279 -20.92 -19.20 -7.15
C LEU A 279 -19.39 -19.05 -7.05
N VAL A 280 -18.78 -18.30 -7.97
CA VAL A 280 -17.32 -18.15 -8.08
C VAL A 280 -16.73 -17.37 -6.89
N CYS A 281 -17.47 -16.38 -6.39
CA CYS A 281 -17.05 -15.55 -5.26
C CYS A 281 -17.10 -16.26 -3.90
N LEU A 282 -17.74 -17.44 -3.79
CA LEU A 282 -17.72 -18.20 -2.54
C LEU A 282 -16.29 -18.58 -2.13
N SER A 283 -16.01 -18.52 -0.83
CA SER A 283 -14.80 -19.14 -0.29
C SER A 283 -14.84 -20.65 -0.50
N GLU A 284 -13.68 -21.30 -0.53
CA GLU A 284 -13.59 -22.74 -0.80
C GLU A 284 -14.41 -23.57 0.18
N LYS A 285 -14.31 -23.25 1.48
CA LYS A 285 -15.12 -23.87 2.53
C LYS A 285 -16.63 -23.73 2.30
N LYS A 286 -17.10 -22.56 1.85
CA LYS A 286 -18.53 -22.31 1.57
C LYS A 286 -18.98 -23.02 0.30
N PHE A 287 -18.14 -23.04 -0.73
CA PHE A 287 -18.41 -23.73 -1.98
C PHE A 287 -18.52 -25.24 -1.76
N ALA A 288 -17.52 -25.85 -1.10
CA ALA A 288 -17.49 -27.28 -0.80
C ALA A 288 -18.73 -27.73 -0.02
N LYS A 289 -19.06 -27.04 1.09
CA LYS A 289 -20.25 -27.37 1.89
C LYS A 289 -21.55 -27.31 1.09
N LYS A 290 -21.70 -26.30 0.23
CA LYS A 290 -22.96 -26.01 -0.45
C LYS A 290 -23.16 -26.85 -1.72
N PHE A 291 -22.10 -27.08 -2.49
CA PHE A 291 -22.17 -27.67 -3.83
C PHE A 291 -21.47 -29.02 -3.96
N LEU A 292 -20.57 -29.38 -3.05
CA LEU A 292 -19.88 -30.67 -3.08
C LEU A 292 -20.44 -31.60 -2.00
N ASP A 293 -20.27 -31.27 -0.72
CA ASP A 293 -20.67 -32.10 0.42
C ASP A 293 -22.15 -32.49 0.39
N ARG A 294 -23.02 -31.55 0.04
CA ARG A 294 -24.47 -31.76 -0.04
C ARG A 294 -24.88 -32.74 -1.14
N HIS A 295 -24.07 -32.91 -2.17
CA HIS A 295 -24.43 -33.64 -3.38
C HIS A 295 -23.54 -34.85 -3.64
N GLU A 296 -22.66 -35.21 -2.71
CA GLU A 296 -21.76 -36.36 -2.86
C GLU A 296 -22.53 -37.67 -3.00
N ASP A 297 -23.60 -37.86 -2.22
CA ASP A 297 -24.42 -39.09 -2.30
C ASP A 297 -25.20 -39.18 -3.62
N SER A 298 -25.64 -38.04 -4.17
CA SER A 298 -26.36 -37.97 -5.45
C SER A 298 -25.43 -37.97 -6.68
N VAL A 299 -24.18 -37.57 -6.48
CA VAL A 299 -23.12 -37.52 -7.49
C VAL A 299 -21.84 -38.06 -6.88
N PRO A 300 -21.72 -39.39 -6.75
CA PRO A 300 -20.53 -40.01 -6.15
C PRO A 300 -19.25 -39.61 -6.90
N GLY A 301 -18.23 -39.16 -6.17
CA GLY A 301 -16.95 -38.73 -6.73
C GLY A 301 -16.93 -37.27 -7.19
N LEU A 302 -17.95 -36.47 -6.88
CA LEU A 302 -17.99 -35.04 -7.25
C LEU A 302 -16.86 -34.25 -6.60
N LYS A 303 -16.57 -34.48 -5.30
CA LYS A 303 -15.44 -33.84 -4.61
C LYS A 303 -14.10 -34.17 -5.21
N SER A 304 -13.83 -35.46 -5.46
CA SER A 304 -12.54 -35.90 -6.00
C SER A 304 -12.35 -35.37 -7.42
N ALA A 305 -13.42 -35.31 -8.22
CA ALA A 305 -13.35 -34.75 -9.55
C ALA A 305 -13.17 -33.24 -9.59
N TYR A 306 -13.79 -32.51 -8.66
CA TYR A 306 -13.54 -31.08 -8.51
C TYR A 306 -12.08 -30.80 -8.09
N ALA A 307 -11.53 -31.60 -7.18
CA ALA A 307 -10.12 -31.49 -6.80
C ALA A 307 -9.19 -31.75 -8.00
N ALA A 308 -9.42 -32.83 -8.75
CA ALA A 308 -8.66 -33.13 -9.96
C ALA A 308 -8.76 -31.99 -11.00
N ALA A 309 -9.96 -31.42 -11.19
CA ALA A 309 -10.15 -30.30 -12.10
C ALA A 309 -9.38 -29.04 -11.65
N CYS A 310 -9.30 -28.76 -10.34
CA CYS A 310 -8.49 -27.67 -9.80
C CYS A 310 -6.99 -27.87 -10.06
N ASP A 311 -6.54 -29.11 -10.17
CA ASP A 311 -5.16 -29.49 -10.51
C ASP A 311 -4.91 -29.55 -12.03
N GLY A 312 -5.91 -29.15 -12.85
CA GLY A 312 -5.82 -29.12 -14.31
C GLY A 312 -6.19 -30.44 -14.99
N GLN A 313 -6.62 -31.45 -14.23
CA GLN A 313 -7.07 -32.74 -14.75
C GLN A 313 -8.60 -32.80 -14.70
N VAL A 314 -9.27 -32.42 -15.78
CA VAL A 314 -10.74 -32.39 -15.80
C VAL A 314 -11.31 -33.79 -16.10
N PRO A 315 -11.99 -34.46 -15.14
CA PRO A 315 -12.51 -35.80 -15.39
C PRO A 315 -13.67 -35.78 -16.39
N GLN A 316 -13.74 -36.80 -17.25
CA GLN A 316 -14.64 -36.81 -18.40
C GLN A 316 -16.12 -36.67 -18.05
N PHE A 317 -16.56 -37.13 -16.87
CA PHE A 317 -17.94 -37.02 -16.44
C PHE A 317 -18.35 -35.59 -16.04
N LEU A 318 -17.40 -34.70 -15.72
CA LEU A 318 -17.66 -33.27 -15.52
C LEU A 318 -17.91 -32.55 -16.86
N LEU A 319 -17.47 -33.12 -17.98
CA LEU A 319 -17.65 -32.58 -19.32
C LEU A 319 -18.90 -33.12 -20.02
N LYS A 320 -19.31 -34.36 -19.71
CA LYS A 320 -20.44 -35.04 -20.34
C LYS A 320 -21.78 -34.70 -19.67
N SER A 321 -22.44 -33.66 -20.16
CA SER A 321 -23.90 -33.50 -20.03
C SER A 321 -24.51 -32.67 -21.18
N ASN A 322 -24.74 -33.40 -22.28
CA ASN A 322 -25.68 -33.26 -23.39
C ASN A 322 -25.53 -32.26 -24.55
N CYS A 323 -25.80 -32.90 -25.71
CA CYS A 323 -26.48 -32.45 -26.93
C CYS A 323 -25.68 -31.66 -27.97
N GLU A 324 -25.44 -32.38 -29.07
CA GLU A 324 -25.41 -31.88 -30.45
C GLU A 324 -26.08 -30.51 -30.60
N THR A 325 -25.26 -29.48 -30.65
CA THR A 325 -25.57 -28.30 -31.45
C THR A 325 -24.55 -28.32 -32.59
N SER A 326 -25.09 -28.46 -33.80
CA SER A 326 -24.40 -28.58 -35.09
C SER A 326 -23.11 -27.74 -35.17
N PRO A 327 -21.97 -28.30 -35.63
CA PRO A 327 -20.77 -27.51 -35.94
C PRO A 327 -20.93 -26.61 -37.19
N HIS A 328 -22.09 -26.66 -37.87
CA HIS A 328 -22.35 -25.93 -39.10
C HIS A 328 -23.57 -25.04 -38.96
N GLN A 329 -23.43 -23.93 -38.24
CA GLN A 329 -24.19 -22.70 -38.43
C GLN A 329 -23.65 -21.67 -37.45
N PHE A 330 -22.48 -21.09 -37.74
CA PHE A 330 -22.09 -19.69 -37.47
C PHE A 330 -20.71 -19.48 -38.12
N ALA A 331 -20.56 -19.92 -39.37
CA ALA A 331 -19.62 -19.30 -40.29
C ALA A 331 -20.33 -18.05 -40.83
N ASN A 332 -19.66 -16.91 -40.75
CA ASN A 332 -20.11 -15.57 -41.15
C ASN A 332 -20.91 -14.78 -40.10
N ALA A 333 -20.18 -14.23 -39.13
CA ALA A 333 -20.43 -12.86 -38.68
C ALA A 333 -19.08 -12.25 -38.28
N VAL A 334 -18.52 -11.50 -39.22
CA VAL A 334 -17.57 -10.39 -39.07
C VAL A 334 -16.68 -10.43 -37.83
N VAL A 335 -15.39 -10.59 -38.10
CA VAL A 335 -14.26 -10.21 -37.24
C VAL A 335 -14.52 -8.83 -36.60
N TYR A 336 -15.18 -8.80 -35.44
CA TYR A 336 -15.15 -7.67 -34.54
C TYR A 336 -14.00 -7.91 -33.56
N HIS A 337 -12.82 -7.51 -34.03
CA HIS A 337 -11.62 -7.30 -33.21
C HIS A 337 -11.88 -6.25 -32.13
N VAL A 338 -12.57 -6.59 -31.03
CA VAL A 338 -12.50 -5.77 -29.82
C VAL A 338 -12.71 -6.58 -28.53
N PRO A 339 -11.63 -6.93 -27.80
CA PRO A 339 -11.82 -7.32 -26.38
C PRO A 339 -10.80 -6.81 -25.34
N TRP A 340 -9.68 -6.17 -25.69
CA TRP A 340 -8.75 -5.59 -24.69
C TRP A 340 -8.62 -4.07 -24.82
N ARG A 341 -8.62 -3.55 -26.05
CA ARG A 341 -8.42 -2.12 -26.32
C ARG A 341 -9.47 -1.21 -25.68
N GLN A 342 -10.74 -1.63 -25.64
CA GLN A 342 -11.82 -0.86 -25.00
C GLN A 342 -11.75 -0.92 -23.46
N LEU A 343 -11.32 -2.04 -22.90
CA LEU A 343 -11.16 -2.24 -21.45
C LEU A 343 -9.92 -1.48 -20.93
N ALA A 344 -8.81 -1.52 -21.68
CA ALA A 344 -7.63 -0.69 -21.46
C ALA A 344 -7.94 0.81 -21.67
N GLN A 345 -8.80 1.19 -22.61
CA GLN A 345 -9.27 2.58 -22.76
C GLN A 345 -10.16 3.03 -21.59
N ALA A 346 -11.07 2.17 -21.11
CA ALA A 346 -11.92 2.44 -19.96
C ALA A 346 -11.13 2.56 -18.65
N LEU A 347 -10.04 1.80 -18.51
CA LEU A 347 -9.09 1.90 -17.38
C LEU A 347 -7.99 2.96 -17.61
N GLY A 348 -7.98 3.65 -18.75
CA GLY A 348 -7.03 4.71 -19.09
C GLY A 348 -5.57 4.23 -19.21
N LEU A 349 -5.37 3.01 -19.72
CA LEU A 349 -4.08 2.32 -19.87
C LEU A 349 -3.59 2.21 -21.33
N TYR A 350 -4.38 2.57 -22.35
CA TYR A 350 -3.90 2.59 -23.74
C TYR A 350 -4.76 3.51 -24.65
N LYS A 351 -4.14 4.43 -25.40
CA LYS A 351 -4.79 5.15 -26.53
C LYS A 351 -3.94 5.03 -27.80
N ARG A 352 -4.48 4.23 -28.74
CA ARG A 352 -4.25 4.12 -30.20
C ARG A 352 -3.01 4.79 -30.82
N THR A 353 -2.24 3.96 -31.55
CA THR A 353 -1.83 4.26 -32.93
C THR A 353 -2.35 3.17 -33.87
N HIS A 354 -3.13 3.57 -34.87
CA HIS A 354 -3.17 2.93 -36.18
C HIS A 354 -3.83 3.94 -37.13
N MET A 355 -3.09 4.37 -38.15
CA MET A 355 -3.51 4.30 -39.55
C MET A 355 -2.38 4.81 -40.43
N ALA A 356 -1.84 3.93 -41.28
CA ALA A 356 -1.38 4.23 -42.64
C ALA A 356 -0.98 2.91 -43.32
N SER A 357 -1.98 2.17 -43.81
CA SER A 357 -1.82 1.31 -44.96
C SER A 357 -2.79 1.82 -46.01
N THR A 358 -2.27 2.63 -46.93
CA THR A 358 -2.91 2.87 -48.22
C THR A 358 -1.98 2.34 -49.29
N SER A 359 -2.49 1.33 -49.97
CA SER A 359 -2.03 0.80 -51.24
C SER A 359 -1.78 1.90 -52.26
N PHE A 360 -0.72 1.75 -53.05
CA PHE A 360 -0.77 2.13 -54.45
C PHE A 360 -0.28 0.94 -55.27
N ALA A 361 -1.24 0.27 -55.92
CA ALA A 361 -1.04 -0.47 -57.14
C ALA A 361 -1.68 0.37 -58.24
N SER A 362 -0.85 0.86 -59.16
CA SER A 362 -1.11 1.10 -60.59
C SER A 362 0.20 1.58 -61.20
#